data_AF-A0A0Q6EVY6-F1
#
_entry.id   AF-A0A0Q6EVY6-F1
#
_cell.length_a   1.000
_cell.length_b   1.000
_cell.length_c   1.000
_cell.angle_alpha   90.00
_cell.angle_beta   90.00
_cell.angle_gamma   90.00
#
_symmetry.space_group_name_H-M   'P 1'
#
loop_
_entity.id
_entity.type
_entity.pdbx_description
1 polymer ?
#
loop_
_entity_poly.entity_id
_entity_poly.type
_entity_poly.pdbx_seq_one_letter_code
_entity_poly.pdbx_strand_id
1 'polypeptide(L)'
;MTDRAAAASPISAPRPSPRGARHRAGLVAGALLGTAAGTAANDATLPSLRIEVVGEERLLFDHGREACETWDVPDTPTRAFRDADGLVHVFQTHHRNRAATGPSLLKARHDCAVVFEGKDERDPASFDNLGWIAATHTLDGRTVHALVHNEFRGARTGQCPSSDAMACWYNTLTAAVSHDGGRSFAPQEPRLVAALPLRADETRGGHAGYFEPTNILSRDGAFYVFANVVSPPPQRPGNCLLRSDRLEDAGAWRGWRNGGFTTRFADPYAERPPAVEAQLCDPVSPGALPWPVTSLTLHEPSGITVALMKGRRTGTDGVERTGVFYATSRDLISWEGPALLLEAPIAGDCEPQEPIAYPALVDPKSADRNFGTAGDTPLLTFVRIRPDGCALTPDRDVVMRETRIVPAPR
;
A
#
# COMPACT_ATOMS: atom_id res chain seq x y z
N MET A 1 30.89 20.92 11.40
CA MET A 1 30.59 19.51 11.06
C MET A 1 29.21 19.51 10.46
N THR A 2 29.14 19.42 9.14
CA THR A 2 27.93 19.66 8.35
C THR A 2 27.25 18.34 8.03
N ASP A 3 26.08 18.11 8.64
CA ASP A 3 25.17 17.02 8.30
C ASP A 3 24.61 17.20 6.89
N ARG A 4 24.93 16.26 6.00
CA ARG A 4 24.23 16.09 4.73
C ARG A 4 23.17 15.00 4.91
N ALA A 5 21.95 15.43 5.24
CA ALA A 5 20.77 14.59 5.10
C ALA A 5 20.58 14.27 3.60
N ALA A 6 20.71 13.00 3.25
CA ALA A 6 20.49 12.52 1.89
C ALA A 6 18.98 12.56 1.58
N ALA A 7 18.59 13.45 0.68
CA ALA A 7 17.24 13.55 0.16
C ALA A 7 16.82 12.23 -0.53
N ALA A 8 15.61 11.77 -0.25
CA ALA A 8 14.97 10.69 -0.99
C ALA A 8 14.86 11.11 -2.47
N SER A 9 15.56 10.39 -3.36
CA SER A 9 15.52 10.68 -4.80
C SER A 9 14.27 10.11 -5.47
N PRO A 10 13.77 10.74 -6.55
CA PRO A 10 12.55 10.35 -7.24
C PRO A 10 12.75 9.11 -8.11
N ILE A 11 11.68 8.35 -8.22
CA ILE A 11 11.50 7.18 -9.08
C ILE A 11 11.62 7.60 -10.55
N SER A 12 12.62 7.09 -11.27
CA SER A 12 12.67 7.13 -12.73
C SER A 12 12.35 5.74 -13.28
N ALA A 13 11.30 5.65 -14.09
CA ALA A 13 11.01 4.45 -14.88
C ALA A 13 12.05 4.30 -16.01
N PRO A 14 12.47 3.06 -16.37
CA PRO A 14 13.47 2.85 -17.41
C PRO A 14 12.90 3.10 -18.81
N ARG A 15 13.58 3.92 -19.62
CA ARG A 15 13.34 4.05 -21.07
C ARG A 15 13.90 2.85 -21.82
N PRO A 16 13.21 2.32 -22.85
CA PRO A 16 13.75 1.26 -23.69
C PRO A 16 14.82 1.81 -24.65
N SER A 17 15.96 1.12 -24.74
CA SER A 17 17.05 1.43 -25.67
C SER A 17 16.66 1.14 -27.14
N PRO A 18 17.08 1.95 -28.12
CA PRO A 18 16.82 1.67 -29.52
C PRO A 18 17.82 0.62 -30.03
N ARG A 19 17.33 -0.58 -30.36
CA ARG A 19 18.12 -1.56 -31.13
C ARG A 19 18.12 -1.17 -32.60
N GLY A 20 19.28 -0.77 -33.10
CA GLY A 20 19.54 -0.68 -34.52
C GLY A 20 19.63 -2.07 -35.15
N ALA A 21 19.01 -2.26 -36.30
CA ALA A 21 19.28 -3.38 -37.19
C ALA A 21 19.12 -2.93 -38.65
N ARG A 22 20.24 -2.92 -39.39
CA ARG A 22 20.25 -2.98 -40.85
C ARG A 22 20.24 -4.47 -41.23
N HIS A 23 19.30 -4.90 -42.07
CA HIS A 23 19.59 -5.49 -43.39
C HIS A 23 18.39 -6.24 -44.02
N ARG A 24 18.20 -5.90 -45.30
CA ARG A 24 17.86 -6.74 -46.47
C ARG A 24 16.48 -7.41 -46.56
N ALA A 25 15.78 -6.98 -47.59
CA ALA A 25 14.59 -7.57 -48.18
C ALA A 25 14.83 -9.00 -48.71
N GLY A 26 13.82 -9.84 -48.56
CA GLY A 26 13.64 -11.11 -49.24
C GLY A 26 12.17 -11.54 -49.13
N LEU A 27 11.43 -11.44 -50.23
CA LEU A 27 10.08 -11.98 -50.37
C LEU A 27 10.12 -13.51 -50.31
N VAL A 28 9.29 -14.13 -49.47
CA VAL A 28 8.69 -15.46 -49.74
C VAL A 28 7.27 -15.47 -49.18
N ALA A 29 6.30 -15.76 -50.06
CA ALA A 29 4.89 -15.96 -49.74
C ALA A 29 4.66 -17.37 -49.17
N GLY A 30 3.77 -17.50 -48.19
CA GLY A 30 3.41 -18.80 -47.61
C GLY A 30 2.19 -18.77 -46.69
N ALA A 31 1.04 -19.15 -47.25
CA ALA A 31 -0.17 -19.76 -46.67
C ALA A 31 -0.66 -19.37 -45.26
N LEU A 32 -1.83 -18.71 -45.24
CA LEU A 32 -2.74 -18.54 -44.10
C LEU A 32 -3.31 -19.88 -43.63
N LEU A 33 -3.05 -20.25 -42.38
CA LEU A 33 -3.86 -21.19 -41.60
C LEU A 33 -4.28 -20.48 -40.30
N GLY A 34 -5.54 -20.06 -40.27
CA GLY A 34 -6.14 -19.36 -39.15
C GLY A 34 -6.34 -20.30 -37.96
N THR A 35 -5.52 -20.12 -36.93
CA THR A 35 -5.89 -20.49 -35.57
C THR A 35 -6.50 -19.27 -34.90
N ALA A 36 -7.82 -19.23 -34.84
CA ALA A 36 -8.53 -18.34 -33.92
C ALA A 36 -8.24 -18.80 -32.49
N ALA A 37 -7.07 -18.42 -31.97
CA ALA A 37 -6.85 -18.38 -30.54
C ALA A 37 -7.75 -17.26 -30.03
N GLY A 38 -8.89 -17.63 -29.46
CA GLY A 38 -9.75 -16.70 -28.74
C GLY A 38 -8.91 -16.04 -27.66
N THR A 39 -8.53 -14.79 -27.89
CA THR A 39 -8.17 -13.89 -26.82
C THR A 39 -9.43 -13.75 -25.98
N ALA A 40 -9.49 -14.43 -24.84
CA ALA A 40 -10.42 -14.05 -23.79
C ALA A 40 -10.10 -12.57 -23.50
N ALA A 41 -10.93 -11.68 -24.03
CA ALA A 41 -10.96 -10.31 -23.58
C ALA A 41 -11.15 -10.39 -22.07
N ASN A 42 -10.20 -9.86 -21.29
CA ASN A 42 -10.44 -9.54 -19.90
C ASN A 42 -11.53 -8.46 -19.91
N ASP A 43 -12.79 -8.87 -19.95
CA ASP A 43 -13.91 -7.99 -19.70
C ASP A 43 -13.79 -7.54 -18.24
N ALA A 44 -13.11 -6.41 -18.05
CA ALA A 44 -13.15 -5.68 -16.81
C ALA A 44 -14.62 -5.38 -16.52
N THR A 45 -15.20 -6.13 -15.60
CA THR A 45 -16.58 -5.91 -15.17
C THR A 45 -16.66 -4.57 -14.47
N LEU A 46 -17.78 -3.86 -14.66
CA LEU A 46 -18.00 -2.60 -13.96
C LEU A 46 -18.19 -2.87 -12.46
N PRO A 47 -17.65 -2.02 -11.57
CA PRO A 47 -17.90 -2.15 -10.14
C PRO A 47 -19.39 -2.12 -9.78
N SER A 48 -19.83 -2.96 -8.85
CA SER A 48 -21.19 -2.98 -8.30
C SER A 48 -21.62 -1.70 -7.58
N LEU A 49 -20.67 -0.86 -7.15
CA LEU A 49 -20.92 0.45 -6.57
C LEU A 49 -20.33 1.52 -7.47
N ARG A 50 -20.96 2.69 -7.50
CA ARG A 50 -20.44 3.88 -8.16
C ARG A 50 -20.04 4.90 -7.10
N ILE A 51 -18.81 5.39 -7.19
CA ILE A 51 -18.26 6.37 -6.26
C ILE A 51 -17.99 7.66 -7.02
N GLU A 52 -18.53 8.77 -6.52
CA GLU A 52 -18.37 10.10 -7.09
C GLU A 52 -17.61 11.00 -6.11
N VAL A 53 -16.70 11.83 -6.59
CA VAL A 53 -16.14 12.92 -5.78
C VAL A 53 -17.04 14.15 -5.94
N VAL A 54 -17.59 14.65 -4.83
CA VAL A 54 -18.63 15.70 -4.84
C VAL A 54 -18.23 16.98 -4.12
N GLY A 55 -17.17 16.96 -3.31
CA GLY A 55 -16.70 18.11 -2.54
C GLY A 55 -15.44 18.76 -3.11
N GLU A 56 -15.19 19.99 -2.64
CA GLU A 56 -13.91 20.68 -2.82
C GLU A 56 -12.80 20.02 -1.99
N GLU A 57 -11.57 20.35 -2.33
CA GLU A 57 -10.39 19.91 -1.58
C GLU A 57 -10.24 20.69 -0.27
N ARG A 58 -9.94 19.95 0.79
CA ARG A 58 -9.61 20.50 2.10
C ARG A 58 -8.36 19.80 2.63
N LEU A 59 -7.61 20.50 3.46
CA LEU A 59 -6.45 19.93 4.13
C LEU A 59 -6.90 19.19 5.39
N LEU A 60 -6.41 17.96 5.54
CA LEU A 60 -6.43 17.19 6.78
C LEU A 60 -5.11 17.35 7.54
N PHE A 61 -4.00 17.58 6.82
CA PHE A 61 -2.68 17.90 7.34
C PHE A 61 -1.96 18.83 6.36
N ASP A 62 -1.38 19.92 6.89
CA ASP A 62 -0.58 20.91 6.15
C ASP A 62 0.89 20.80 6.58
N HIS A 63 1.76 20.25 5.73
CA HIS A 63 3.15 19.98 6.09
C HIS A 63 3.91 21.26 6.46
N GLY A 64 3.73 22.33 5.69
CA GLY A 64 4.44 23.59 5.91
C GLY A 64 4.11 24.26 7.25
N ARG A 65 3.00 23.87 7.89
CA ARG A 65 2.53 24.46 9.15
C ARG A 65 2.54 23.48 10.33
N GLU A 66 2.35 22.19 10.08
CA GLU A 66 2.09 21.19 11.12
C GLU A 66 3.22 20.18 11.28
N ALA A 67 4.15 20.07 10.32
CA ALA A 67 5.25 19.12 10.41
C ALA A 67 6.21 19.44 11.57
N CYS A 68 6.64 18.39 12.27
CA CYS A 68 7.55 18.50 13.41
C CYS A 68 9.02 18.61 13.00
N GLU A 69 9.34 18.17 11.79
CA GLU A 69 10.65 18.25 11.16
C GLU A 69 10.50 18.15 9.65
N THR A 70 11.57 18.46 8.90
CA THR A 70 11.52 18.47 7.43
C THR A 70 10.96 17.17 6.83
N TRP A 71 11.37 16.01 7.35
CA TRP A 71 10.95 14.70 6.85
C TRP A 71 9.80 14.06 7.67
N ASP A 72 9.06 14.86 8.42
CA ASP A 72 7.79 14.45 9.02
C ASP A 72 6.68 14.50 7.97
N VAL A 73 6.76 13.57 7.03
CA VAL A 73 5.93 13.58 5.82
C VAL A 73 4.91 12.44 5.85
N PRO A 74 3.69 12.66 5.35
CA PRO A 74 2.75 11.59 5.15
C PRO A 74 3.26 10.64 4.05
N ASP A 75 3.56 9.40 4.44
CA ASP A 75 4.10 8.36 3.57
C ASP A 75 3.34 7.03 3.70
N THR A 76 2.09 7.12 4.17
CA THR A 76 1.12 6.03 4.21
C THR A 76 -0.29 6.57 3.96
N PRO A 77 -1.26 5.70 3.58
CA PRO A 77 -2.65 6.12 3.50
C PRO A 77 -3.19 6.50 4.88
N THR A 78 -4.20 7.38 4.94
CA THR A 78 -4.84 7.75 6.21
C THR A 78 -5.42 6.51 6.89
N ARG A 79 -4.92 6.19 8.08
CA ARG A 79 -5.49 5.18 8.99
C ARG A 79 -6.00 5.86 10.24
N ALA A 80 -7.01 5.29 10.88
CA ALA A 80 -7.47 5.79 12.15
C ALA A 80 -8.05 4.69 13.03
N PHE A 81 -8.02 4.90 14.34
CA PHE A 81 -8.83 4.13 15.28
C PHE A 81 -9.30 5.00 16.44
N ARG A 82 -10.33 4.54 17.17
CA ARG A 82 -10.79 5.09 18.44
C ARG A 82 -10.28 4.28 19.61
N ASP A 83 -9.63 4.95 20.56
CA ASP A 83 -9.19 4.33 21.80
C ASP A 83 -10.36 4.11 22.79
N ALA A 84 -10.05 3.59 23.98
CA ALA A 84 -11.05 3.27 25.00
C ALA A 84 -11.72 4.51 25.61
N ASP A 85 -11.06 5.67 25.54
CA ASP A 85 -11.57 6.95 26.03
C ASP A 85 -12.34 7.73 24.93
N GLY A 86 -12.36 7.18 23.71
CA GLY A 86 -13.05 7.76 22.55
C GLY A 86 -12.23 8.78 21.77
N LEU A 87 -10.95 8.96 22.08
CA LEU A 87 -10.05 9.76 21.26
C LEU A 87 -9.74 9.01 19.97
N VAL A 88 -9.75 9.75 18.86
CA VAL A 88 -9.35 9.26 17.54
C VAL A 88 -7.86 9.50 17.37
N HIS A 89 -7.14 8.43 17.03
CA HIS A 89 -5.74 8.47 16.59
C HIS A 89 -5.71 8.32 15.07
N VAL A 90 -5.02 9.22 14.38
CA VAL A 90 -4.89 9.24 12.91
C VAL A 90 -3.42 9.07 12.53
N PHE A 91 -3.14 8.14 11.63
CA PHE A 91 -1.81 7.77 11.17
C PHE A 91 -1.67 8.05 9.68
N GLN A 92 -0.69 8.88 9.35
CA GLN A 92 -0.20 9.21 8.01
C GLN A 92 1.33 9.23 8.13
N THR A 93 1.91 8.07 8.37
CA THR A 93 3.23 7.97 9.01
C THR A 93 4.40 8.10 8.05
N HIS A 94 5.55 8.44 8.63
CA HIS A 94 6.89 8.21 8.09
C HIS A 94 7.62 7.18 8.97
N HIS A 95 8.88 6.83 8.67
CA HIS A 95 9.65 5.87 9.50
C HIS A 95 9.89 6.34 10.94
N ARG A 96 9.77 7.64 11.20
CA ARG A 96 9.60 8.22 12.53
C ARG A 96 8.11 8.43 12.73
N ASN A 97 7.45 7.46 13.33
CA ASN A 97 6.00 7.38 13.31
C ASN A 97 5.44 8.33 14.35
N ARG A 98 4.47 9.14 13.91
CA ARG A 98 3.72 10.08 14.74
C ARG A 98 2.25 9.88 14.46
N ALA A 99 1.42 10.26 15.42
CA ALA A 99 -0.02 10.19 15.30
C ALA A 99 -0.62 11.57 15.56
N ALA A 100 -1.65 11.92 14.80
CA ALA A 100 -2.53 13.00 15.18
C ALA A 100 -3.60 12.46 16.13
N THR A 101 -3.92 13.18 17.19
CA THR A 101 -4.94 12.75 18.18
C THR A 101 -5.99 13.82 18.42
N GLY A 102 -7.23 13.41 18.68
CA GLY A 102 -8.30 14.37 19.00
C GLY A 102 -9.68 13.72 19.13
N PRO A 103 -10.73 14.52 19.38
CA PRO A 103 -12.08 13.99 19.63
C PRO A 103 -12.77 13.42 18.39
N SER A 104 -12.24 13.66 17.19
CA SER A 104 -12.72 13.09 15.94
C SER A 104 -11.63 13.11 14.87
N LEU A 105 -11.82 12.37 13.77
CA LEU A 105 -10.87 12.35 12.64
C LEU A 105 -10.54 13.76 12.13
N LEU A 106 -11.55 14.63 12.00
CA LEU A 106 -11.40 16.00 11.49
C LEU A 106 -10.91 17.02 12.53
N LYS A 107 -10.82 16.60 13.79
CA LYS A 107 -10.35 17.44 14.91
C LYS A 107 -9.08 16.88 15.54
N ALA A 108 -8.49 15.85 14.94
CA ALA A 108 -7.18 15.37 15.33
C ALA A 108 -6.13 16.45 15.07
N ARG A 109 -5.14 16.54 15.95
CA ARG A 109 -4.01 17.47 15.86
C ARG A 109 -2.73 16.64 15.83
N HIS A 110 -1.87 16.95 14.88
CA HIS A 110 -0.57 16.28 14.78
C HIS A 110 0.27 16.53 16.04
N ASP A 111 0.85 15.46 16.60
CA ASP A 111 1.72 15.51 17.78
C ASP A 111 3.15 15.13 17.37
N CYS A 112 4.13 15.89 17.86
CA CYS A 112 5.53 15.65 17.59
C CYS A 112 6.15 14.48 18.35
N ALA A 113 5.42 13.88 19.30
CA ALA A 113 5.82 12.66 19.98
C ALA A 113 5.94 11.50 18.99
N VAL A 114 7.12 10.89 18.93
CA VAL A 114 7.36 9.66 18.16
C VAL A 114 6.74 8.48 18.90
N VAL A 115 5.78 7.80 18.28
CA VAL A 115 5.07 6.66 18.84
C VAL A 115 5.71 5.32 18.47
N PHE A 116 6.48 5.28 17.37
CA PHE A 116 7.24 4.11 16.93
C PHE A 116 8.39 4.52 16.01
N GLU A 117 9.54 3.87 16.17
CA GLU A 117 10.70 4.05 15.29
C GLU A 117 11.47 2.72 15.27
N GLY A 118 11.82 2.26 14.05
CA GLY A 118 12.69 1.09 13.89
C GLY A 118 14.11 1.40 14.36
N LYS A 119 14.91 0.37 14.60
CA LYS A 119 16.26 0.52 15.14
C LYS A 119 17.34 0.87 14.12
N ASP A 120 16.98 1.00 12.83
CA ASP A 120 17.92 1.15 11.70
C ASP A 120 18.98 0.03 11.69
N GLU A 121 18.57 -1.19 12.06
CA GLU A 121 19.45 -2.36 12.11
C GLU A 121 19.99 -2.69 10.72
N ARG A 122 21.28 -3.04 10.67
CA ARG A 122 21.95 -3.42 9.41
C ARG A 122 21.72 -4.88 9.07
N ASP A 123 21.36 -5.73 10.02
CA ASP A 123 21.10 -7.13 9.71
C ASP A 123 19.67 -7.28 9.16
N PRO A 124 19.47 -7.67 7.89
CA PRO A 124 18.13 -7.87 7.36
C PRO A 124 17.37 -9.02 8.05
N ALA A 125 18.06 -9.94 8.75
CA ALA A 125 17.43 -10.98 9.57
C ALA A 125 16.75 -10.42 10.85
N SER A 126 17.05 -9.18 11.23
CA SER A 126 16.43 -8.53 12.40
C SER A 126 15.00 -8.03 12.13
N PHE A 127 14.66 -7.80 10.86
CA PHE A 127 13.44 -7.11 10.44
C PHE A 127 13.18 -5.79 11.21
N ASP A 128 14.23 -5.02 11.51
CA ASP A 128 14.19 -3.82 12.35
C ASP A 128 15.00 -2.64 11.76
N ASN A 129 14.89 -2.40 10.45
CA ASN A 129 15.57 -1.27 9.82
C ASN A 129 14.68 -0.01 9.89
N LEU A 130 14.18 0.49 8.76
CA LEU A 130 13.21 1.59 8.77
C LEU A 130 11.79 1.01 8.79
N GLY A 131 10.91 1.50 9.67
CA GLY A 131 9.57 0.93 9.86
C GLY A 131 8.45 1.98 9.86
N TRP A 132 7.40 1.76 9.09
CA TRP A 132 6.19 2.60 9.03
C TRP A 132 4.99 1.81 9.56
N ILE A 133 4.26 2.34 10.55
CA ILE A 133 2.97 1.80 10.97
C ILE A 133 1.98 2.04 9.82
N ALA A 134 1.79 1.02 8.99
CA ALA A 134 0.98 1.10 7.79
C ALA A 134 -0.49 0.75 8.03
N ALA A 135 -0.77 0.01 9.11
CA ALA A 135 -2.12 -0.28 9.57
C ALA A 135 -2.16 -0.46 11.09
N THR A 136 -3.30 -0.11 11.68
CA THR A 136 -3.62 -0.35 13.09
C THR A 136 -4.95 -1.08 13.19
N HIS A 137 -5.14 -1.85 14.25
CA HIS A 137 -6.42 -2.46 14.59
C HIS A 137 -6.51 -2.69 16.09
N THR A 138 -7.67 -2.38 16.67
CA THR A 138 -7.96 -2.61 18.07
C THR A 138 -9.39 -3.10 18.26
N LEU A 139 -9.57 -4.02 19.19
CA LEU A 139 -10.89 -4.56 19.56
C LEU A 139 -11.47 -3.81 20.76
N ASP A 140 -10.61 -3.29 21.64
CA ASP A 140 -11.00 -2.72 22.94
C ASP A 140 -10.62 -1.23 23.10
N GLY A 141 -9.82 -0.68 22.19
CA GLY A 141 -9.27 0.67 22.29
C GLY A 141 -8.15 0.82 23.31
N ARG A 142 -7.66 -0.26 23.92
CA ARG A 142 -6.57 -0.26 24.90
C ARG A 142 -5.33 -0.95 24.36
N THR A 143 -5.52 -2.13 23.79
CA THR A 143 -4.49 -2.86 23.07
C THR A 143 -4.67 -2.58 21.59
N VAL A 144 -3.65 -1.99 20.97
CA VAL A 144 -3.67 -1.64 19.54
C VAL A 144 -2.58 -2.44 18.85
N HIS A 145 -2.99 -3.32 17.94
CA HIS A 145 -2.08 -4.06 17.08
C HIS A 145 -1.77 -3.23 15.86
N ALA A 146 -0.54 -3.31 15.38
CA ALA A 146 -0.06 -2.59 14.21
C ALA A 146 0.67 -3.53 13.26
N LEU A 147 0.44 -3.30 11.97
CA LEU A 147 1.26 -3.85 10.90
C LEU A 147 2.27 -2.79 10.49
N VAL A 148 3.55 -3.16 10.52
CA VAL A 148 4.67 -2.31 10.18
C VAL A 148 5.21 -2.73 8.83
N HIS A 149 5.30 -1.77 7.91
CA HIS A 149 6.05 -1.90 6.67
C HIS A 149 7.53 -1.66 6.99
N ASN A 150 8.31 -2.73 7.06
CA ASN A 150 9.74 -2.68 7.35
C ASN A 150 10.53 -2.67 6.04
N GLU A 151 11.43 -1.71 5.90
CA GLU A 151 12.31 -1.56 4.75
C GLU A 151 13.76 -1.72 5.15
N PHE A 152 14.37 -2.81 4.69
CA PHE A 152 15.82 -2.93 4.69
C PHE A 152 16.40 -2.15 3.50
N ARG A 153 17.21 -1.13 3.79
CA ARG A 153 17.84 -0.25 2.79
C ARG A 153 19.34 -0.52 2.70
N GLY A 154 19.73 -1.61 2.05
CA GLY A 154 21.13 -2.09 1.99
C GLY A 154 22.14 -1.08 1.45
N ALA A 155 21.73 -0.16 0.55
CA ALA A 155 22.59 0.90 0.06
C ALA A 155 22.93 1.94 1.14
N ARG A 156 22.00 2.21 2.08
CA ARG A 156 22.24 3.11 3.22
C ARG A 156 23.13 2.48 4.28
N THR A 157 23.08 1.16 4.43
CA THR A 157 23.83 0.41 5.45
C THR A 157 25.21 -0.04 4.97
N GLY A 158 25.56 0.20 3.70
CA GLY A 158 26.83 -0.22 3.09
C GLY A 158 26.88 -1.72 2.72
N GLN A 159 25.74 -2.40 2.72
CA GLN A 159 25.60 -3.83 2.39
C GLN A 159 25.13 -4.07 0.95
N CYS A 160 25.08 -3.00 0.14
CA CYS A 160 24.77 -3.09 -1.28
C CYS A 160 26.03 -2.92 -2.13
N PRO A 161 26.30 -3.82 -3.09
CA PRO A 161 27.36 -3.63 -4.08
C PRO A 161 27.15 -2.43 -5.03
N SER A 162 25.93 -1.88 -5.06
CA SER A 162 25.54 -0.75 -5.90
C SER A 162 25.23 0.48 -5.04
N SER A 163 25.50 1.68 -5.58
CA SER A 163 25.03 2.95 -5.01
C SER A 163 23.59 3.29 -5.37
N ASP A 164 22.95 2.51 -6.25
CA ASP A 164 21.53 2.64 -6.55
C ASP A 164 20.69 2.28 -5.31
N ALA A 165 19.90 3.24 -4.83
CA ALA A 165 19.04 3.09 -3.68
C ALA A 165 18.00 1.96 -3.80
N MET A 166 17.66 1.56 -5.04
CA MET A 166 16.71 0.49 -5.31
C MET A 166 17.36 -0.89 -5.30
N ALA A 167 18.66 -1.00 -5.59
CA ALA A 167 19.29 -2.27 -5.92
C ALA A 167 19.35 -3.29 -4.76
N CYS A 168 19.23 -2.81 -3.51
CA CYS A 168 19.20 -3.64 -2.31
C CYS A 168 18.12 -3.14 -1.35
N TRP A 169 16.91 -2.96 -1.87
CA TRP A 169 15.75 -2.55 -1.09
C TRP A 169 14.85 -3.77 -0.86
N TYR A 170 14.80 -4.26 0.38
CA TYR A 170 14.07 -5.47 0.74
C TYR A 170 13.00 -5.18 1.79
N ASN A 171 11.75 -5.45 1.47
CA ASN A 171 10.61 -5.11 2.33
C ASN A 171 9.92 -6.34 2.92
N THR A 172 9.60 -6.22 4.21
CA THR A 172 8.86 -7.23 4.97
C THR A 172 7.71 -6.57 5.71
N LEU A 173 6.70 -7.35 6.06
CA LEU A 173 5.68 -6.94 7.01
C LEU A 173 6.04 -7.48 8.39
N THR A 174 6.08 -6.61 9.38
CA THR A 174 6.29 -6.96 10.79
C THR A 174 5.13 -6.49 11.66
N ALA A 175 5.05 -6.98 12.89
CA ALA A 175 4.02 -6.61 13.85
C ALA A 175 4.59 -5.73 14.97
N ALA A 176 3.78 -4.77 15.41
CA ALA A 176 3.99 -3.98 16.61
C ALA A 176 2.71 -3.94 17.44
N VAL A 177 2.84 -3.64 18.73
CA VAL A 177 1.70 -3.56 19.64
C VAL A 177 1.86 -2.39 20.60
N SER A 178 0.75 -1.72 20.86
CA SER A 178 0.60 -0.75 21.94
C SER A 178 -0.31 -1.33 23.01
N HIS A 179 0.06 -1.15 24.27
CA HIS A 179 -0.76 -1.48 25.44
C HIS A 179 -1.22 -0.24 26.22
N ASP A 180 -0.95 0.96 25.68
CA ASP A 180 -1.26 2.25 26.29
C ASP A 180 -2.24 3.08 25.44
N GLY A 181 -3.11 2.41 24.68
CA GLY A 181 -4.13 3.05 23.84
C GLY A 181 -3.58 3.69 22.56
N GLY A 182 -2.36 3.33 22.14
CA GLY A 182 -1.70 3.85 20.95
C GLY A 182 -0.74 5.01 21.19
N ARG A 183 -0.42 5.33 22.44
CA ARG A 183 0.52 6.41 22.78
C ARG A 183 1.97 6.02 22.49
N SER A 184 2.29 4.72 22.57
CA SER A 184 3.56 4.14 22.15
C SER A 184 3.36 2.72 21.64
N PHE A 185 4.17 2.32 20.66
CA PHE A 185 4.19 0.96 20.13
C PHE A 185 5.57 0.35 20.32
N ALA A 186 5.60 -0.95 20.63
CA ALA A 186 6.80 -1.77 20.65
C ALA A 186 6.68 -2.88 19.60
N PRO A 187 7.80 -3.38 19.03
CA PRO A 187 7.77 -4.59 18.22
C PRO A 187 7.10 -5.76 18.97
N GLN A 188 6.22 -6.47 18.30
CA GLN A 188 5.62 -7.71 18.83
C GLN A 188 6.59 -8.87 18.56
N GLU A 189 6.68 -9.85 19.45
CA GLU A 189 7.52 -11.04 19.23
C GLU A 189 6.68 -12.33 19.21
N PRO A 190 6.84 -13.23 18.21
CA PRO A 190 7.66 -13.05 17.00
C PRO A 190 7.15 -11.89 16.14
N ARG A 191 8.08 -11.12 15.54
CA ARG A 191 7.71 -9.91 14.76
C ARG A 191 7.28 -10.14 13.33
N LEU A 192 7.73 -11.22 12.68
CA LEU A 192 7.52 -11.41 11.25
C LEU A 192 6.06 -11.76 10.94
N VAL A 193 5.43 -10.97 10.07
CA VAL A 193 4.10 -11.24 9.51
C VAL A 193 4.23 -11.84 8.10
N ALA A 194 5.02 -11.21 7.23
CA ALA A 194 5.26 -11.69 5.88
C ALA A 194 6.63 -11.26 5.34
N ALA A 195 7.31 -12.19 4.68
CA ALA A 195 8.53 -11.96 3.93
C ALA A 195 8.48 -12.78 2.64
N LEU A 196 9.30 -12.39 1.66
CA LEU A 196 9.56 -13.32 0.56
C LEU A 196 10.29 -14.55 1.13
N PRO A 197 10.10 -15.73 0.53
CA PRO A 197 10.91 -16.91 0.86
C PRO A 197 12.32 -16.83 0.25
N LEU A 198 12.90 -15.63 0.22
CA LEU A 198 14.18 -15.26 -0.35
C LEU A 198 14.83 -14.25 0.59
N ARG A 199 16.12 -14.35 0.80
CA ARG A 199 16.89 -13.37 1.58
C ARG A 199 17.14 -12.12 0.75
N ALA A 200 17.38 -11.00 1.44
CA ALA A 200 17.66 -9.71 0.80
C ALA A 200 18.82 -9.74 -0.21
N ASP A 201 19.83 -10.60 -0.01
CA ASP A 201 20.95 -10.74 -0.94
C ASP A 201 20.60 -11.54 -2.20
N GLU A 202 19.55 -12.38 -2.15
CA GLU A 202 19.02 -13.14 -3.27
C GLU A 202 18.09 -12.29 -4.17
N THR A 203 17.59 -11.17 -3.67
CA THR A 203 16.68 -10.27 -4.39
C THR A 203 17.36 -9.02 -4.96
N ARG A 204 18.70 -9.00 -5.02
CA ARG A 204 19.46 -7.84 -5.51
C ARG A 204 19.17 -7.49 -6.97
N GLY A 205 19.38 -6.22 -7.31
CA GLY A 205 19.17 -5.68 -8.66
C GLY A 205 17.86 -4.90 -8.80
N GLY A 206 17.09 -4.79 -7.72
CA GLY A 206 15.87 -4.01 -7.62
C GLY A 206 15.27 -4.09 -6.23
N HIS A 207 14.10 -3.48 -6.05
CA HIS A 207 13.34 -3.61 -4.82
C HIS A 207 12.51 -4.89 -4.86
N ALA A 208 12.38 -5.56 -3.71
CA ALA A 208 11.60 -6.78 -3.58
C ALA A 208 11.02 -6.91 -2.17
N GLY A 209 9.90 -7.61 -2.02
CA GLY A 209 9.20 -7.71 -0.75
C GLY A 209 7.69 -7.53 -0.84
N TYR A 210 7.12 -7.28 0.33
CA TYR A 210 5.72 -6.91 0.53
C TYR A 210 5.62 -5.41 0.78
N PHE A 211 4.90 -4.71 -0.09
CA PHE A 211 4.81 -3.26 -0.13
C PHE A 211 3.37 -2.78 0.12
N GLU A 212 3.27 -1.53 0.61
CA GLU A 212 2.03 -0.75 0.70
C GLU A 212 0.82 -1.55 1.24
N PRO A 213 0.89 -2.10 2.46
CA PRO A 213 -0.23 -2.87 2.97
C PRO A 213 -1.47 -1.98 3.23
N THR A 214 -2.65 -2.55 3.03
CA THR A 214 -3.93 -1.89 3.35
C THR A 214 -4.11 -1.74 4.86
N ASN A 215 -5.18 -1.04 5.27
CA ASN A 215 -5.70 -1.18 6.63
C ASN A 215 -6.08 -2.64 6.90
N ILE A 216 -6.13 -2.99 8.18
CA ILE A 216 -6.65 -4.28 8.63
C ILE A 216 -8.17 -4.19 8.63
N LEU A 217 -8.81 -4.82 7.65
CA LEU A 217 -10.27 -4.93 7.56
C LEU A 217 -10.74 -6.11 8.41
N SER A 218 -11.63 -5.86 9.37
CA SER A 218 -12.36 -6.92 10.08
C SER A 218 -13.61 -7.29 9.29
N ARG A 219 -13.77 -8.56 8.95
CA ARG A 219 -14.94 -9.09 8.23
C ARG A 219 -15.09 -10.58 8.51
N ASP A 220 -16.33 -11.05 8.65
CA ASP A 220 -16.65 -12.49 8.77
C ASP A 220 -15.83 -13.22 9.86
N GLY A 221 -15.59 -12.52 10.98
CA GLY A 221 -14.84 -13.05 12.13
C GLY A 221 -13.33 -13.19 11.91
N ALA A 222 -12.77 -12.55 10.89
CA ALA A 222 -11.34 -12.56 10.59
C ALA A 222 -10.83 -11.17 10.17
N PHE A 223 -9.51 -11.05 10.10
CA PHE A 223 -8.79 -9.84 9.73
C PHE A 223 -8.13 -10.03 8.37
N TYR A 224 -8.24 -9.03 7.49
CA TYR A 224 -7.74 -9.08 6.12
C TYR A 224 -6.87 -7.87 5.80
N VAL A 225 -5.78 -8.12 5.07
CA VAL A 225 -4.88 -7.08 4.55
C VAL A 225 -4.44 -7.48 3.14
N PHE A 226 -4.47 -6.55 2.20
CA PHE A 226 -3.71 -6.68 0.97
C PHE A 226 -2.31 -6.13 1.16
N ALA A 227 -1.33 -6.74 0.53
CA ALA A 227 0.00 -6.16 0.33
C ALA A 227 0.46 -6.45 -1.10
N ASN A 228 1.08 -5.46 -1.75
CA ASN A 228 1.62 -5.62 -3.08
C ASN A 228 2.96 -6.37 -3.02
N VAL A 229 3.06 -7.46 -3.76
CA VAL A 229 4.29 -8.25 -3.83
C VAL A 229 5.09 -7.81 -5.05
N VAL A 230 6.34 -7.40 -4.80
CA VAL A 230 7.36 -7.21 -5.85
C VAL A 230 8.42 -8.28 -5.62
N SER A 231 8.66 -9.14 -6.60
CA SER A 231 9.61 -10.25 -6.42
C SER A 231 10.15 -10.76 -7.75
N PRO A 232 11.39 -11.27 -7.79
CA PRO A 232 11.79 -12.19 -8.84
C PRO A 232 10.96 -13.49 -8.78
N PRO A 233 10.97 -14.31 -9.85
CA PRO A 233 10.38 -15.65 -9.83
C PRO A 233 10.95 -16.51 -8.68
N PRO A 234 10.18 -17.47 -8.14
CA PRO A 234 8.90 -17.97 -8.66
C PRO A 234 7.66 -17.22 -8.13
N GLN A 235 7.81 -16.28 -7.20
CA GLN A 235 6.70 -15.47 -6.70
C GLN A 235 6.20 -14.53 -7.81
N ARG A 236 4.90 -14.59 -8.11
CA ARG A 236 4.29 -13.68 -9.08
C ARG A 236 4.05 -12.31 -8.44
N PRO A 237 4.35 -11.20 -9.13
CA PRO A 237 4.07 -9.87 -8.60
C PRO A 237 2.55 -9.59 -8.58
N GLY A 238 2.13 -8.69 -7.69
CA GLY A 238 0.74 -8.24 -7.56
C GLY A 238 0.20 -8.34 -6.13
N ASN A 239 -1.09 -8.05 -5.96
CA ASN A 239 -1.72 -7.96 -4.65
C ASN A 239 -1.94 -9.34 -4.01
N CYS A 240 -1.22 -9.63 -2.94
CA CYS A 240 -1.42 -10.78 -2.07
C CYS A 240 -2.43 -10.44 -0.97
N LEU A 241 -3.49 -11.25 -0.83
CA LEU A 241 -4.41 -11.14 0.30
C LEU A 241 -3.92 -12.00 1.45
N LEU A 242 -3.79 -11.40 2.62
CA LEU A 242 -3.44 -12.06 3.86
C LEU A 242 -4.68 -12.09 4.78
N ARG A 243 -4.83 -13.18 5.54
CA ARG A 243 -5.89 -13.38 6.53
C ARG A 243 -5.31 -13.82 7.87
N SER A 244 -5.82 -13.29 8.97
CA SER A 244 -5.59 -13.82 10.31
C SER A 244 -6.88 -13.94 11.11
N ASP A 245 -6.92 -14.83 12.09
CA ASP A 245 -7.96 -14.92 13.11
C ASP A 245 -7.54 -14.27 14.45
N ARG A 246 -6.25 -13.94 14.59
CA ARG A 246 -5.63 -13.45 15.84
C ARG A 246 -4.59 -12.38 15.51
N LEU A 247 -4.67 -11.24 16.19
CA LEU A 247 -3.76 -10.10 15.96
C LEU A 247 -2.54 -10.16 16.90
N GLU A 248 -2.68 -10.82 18.04
CA GLU A 248 -1.65 -11.04 19.05
C GLU A 248 -0.57 -12.05 18.63
N ASP A 249 -0.75 -12.73 17.49
CA ASP A 249 0.20 -13.68 16.93
C ASP A 249 0.56 -13.29 15.49
N ALA A 250 1.73 -12.67 15.28
CA ALA A 250 2.20 -12.26 13.96
C ALA A 250 2.34 -13.46 13.00
N GLY A 251 2.67 -14.64 13.53
CA GLY A 251 2.77 -15.88 12.76
C GLY A 251 1.41 -16.50 12.42
N ALA A 252 0.29 -15.93 12.86
CA ALA A 252 -1.04 -16.42 12.53
C ALA A 252 -1.50 -16.04 11.11
N TRP A 253 -0.92 -15.00 10.52
CA TRP A 253 -1.26 -14.56 9.17
C TRP A 253 -1.01 -15.64 8.11
N ARG A 254 -1.95 -15.77 7.18
CA ARG A 254 -1.90 -16.72 6.06
C ARG A 254 -2.10 -15.99 4.74
N GLY A 255 -1.26 -16.31 3.75
CA GLY A 255 -1.40 -15.82 2.38
C GLY A 255 -2.43 -16.62 1.59
N TRP A 256 -3.12 -15.93 0.67
CA TRP A 256 -4.01 -16.53 -0.31
C TRP A 256 -3.24 -17.36 -1.33
N ARG A 257 -3.67 -18.61 -1.53
CA ARG A 257 -3.09 -19.53 -2.48
C ARG A 257 -4.00 -20.70 -2.80
N ASN A 258 -4.05 -21.12 -4.07
CA ASN A 258 -4.78 -22.33 -4.49
C ASN A 258 -6.23 -22.35 -4.00
N GLY A 259 -6.90 -21.19 -3.96
CA GLY A 259 -8.29 -21.07 -3.52
C GLY A 259 -8.51 -21.00 -2.00
N GLY A 260 -7.45 -20.83 -1.19
CA GLY A 260 -7.60 -20.69 0.26
C GLY A 260 -6.43 -19.99 0.96
N PHE A 261 -6.58 -19.72 2.25
CA PHE A 261 -5.54 -19.09 3.08
C PHE A 261 -4.61 -20.14 3.71
N THR A 262 -3.74 -20.72 2.88
CA THR A 262 -2.89 -21.87 3.25
C THR A 262 -1.42 -21.52 3.42
N THR A 263 -0.96 -20.43 2.80
CA THR A 263 0.45 -20.04 2.81
C THR A 263 0.86 -19.55 4.19
N ARG A 264 1.91 -20.16 4.75
CA ARG A 264 2.61 -19.64 5.93
C ARG A 264 3.85 -18.89 5.47
N PHE A 265 4.08 -17.72 6.04
CA PHE A 265 5.30 -16.97 5.84
C PHE A 265 6.31 -17.39 6.91
N ALA A 266 7.48 -17.85 6.50
CA ALA A 266 8.57 -18.18 7.41
C ALA A 266 9.71 -17.20 7.25
N ASP A 267 10.56 -17.16 8.28
CA ASP A 267 11.80 -16.40 8.24
C ASP A 267 12.76 -17.02 7.20
N PRO A 268 13.13 -16.28 6.12
CA PRO A 268 14.09 -16.77 5.12
C PRO A 268 15.53 -16.92 5.67
N TYR A 269 15.81 -16.37 6.85
CA TYR A 269 17.09 -16.47 7.55
C TYR A 269 17.15 -17.61 8.58
N ALA A 270 16.04 -18.33 8.81
CA ALA A 270 16.04 -19.50 9.67
C ALA A 270 17.06 -20.56 9.20
N GLU A 271 17.55 -21.39 10.12
CA GLU A 271 18.53 -22.45 9.82
C GLU A 271 18.01 -23.42 8.73
N ARG A 272 16.71 -23.70 8.76
CA ARG A 272 16.02 -24.61 7.84
C ARG A 272 14.67 -23.99 7.43
N PRO A 273 14.65 -23.04 6.48
CA PRO A 273 13.41 -22.46 6.01
C PRO A 273 12.61 -23.51 5.21
N PRO A 274 11.26 -23.43 5.20
CA PRO A 274 10.44 -24.27 4.33
C PRO A 274 10.80 -24.07 2.84
N ALA A 275 10.37 -25.01 1.99
CA ALA A 275 10.53 -24.86 0.54
C ALA A 275 9.90 -23.55 0.03
N VAL A 276 10.55 -22.89 -0.93
CA VAL A 276 10.07 -21.64 -1.55
C VAL A 276 8.66 -21.80 -2.08
N GLU A 277 8.39 -22.91 -2.75
CA GLU A 277 7.10 -23.25 -3.33
C GLU A 277 6.03 -23.47 -2.28
N ALA A 278 6.31 -23.60 -0.99
CA ALA A 278 5.27 -23.69 0.04
C ALA A 278 4.85 -22.31 0.57
N GLN A 279 5.59 -21.26 0.23
CA GLN A 279 5.52 -19.94 0.85
C GLN A 279 5.04 -18.82 -0.09
N LEU A 280 4.68 -19.17 -1.34
CA LEU A 280 4.20 -18.22 -2.35
C LEU A 280 2.77 -17.75 -2.06
N CYS A 281 2.41 -16.59 -2.59
CA CYS A 281 1.05 -16.05 -2.55
C CYS A 281 0.52 -15.78 -3.97
N ASP A 282 -0.73 -16.14 -4.25
CA ASP A 282 -1.33 -15.89 -5.55
C ASP A 282 -1.90 -14.46 -5.62
N PRO A 283 -1.59 -13.68 -6.68
CA PRO A 283 -2.20 -12.38 -6.89
C PRO A 283 -3.72 -12.51 -7.04
N VAL A 284 -4.48 -11.76 -6.26
CA VAL A 284 -5.94 -11.76 -6.31
C VAL A 284 -6.43 -10.80 -7.39
N SER A 285 -7.29 -11.30 -8.28
CA SER A 285 -7.94 -10.54 -9.37
C SER A 285 -7.03 -9.52 -10.07
N PRO A 286 -5.87 -9.91 -10.65
CA PRO A 286 -4.89 -8.96 -11.20
C PRO A 286 -5.44 -8.07 -12.33
N GLY A 287 -6.52 -8.47 -13.01
CA GLY A 287 -7.21 -7.63 -13.98
C GLY A 287 -8.02 -6.48 -13.36
N ALA A 288 -8.64 -6.71 -12.19
CA ALA A 288 -9.43 -5.72 -11.47
C ALA A 288 -8.58 -4.92 -10.45
N LEU A 289 -7.50 -5.53 -9.95
CA LEU A 289 -6.54 -4.96 -8.99
C LEU A 289 -5.12 -4.88 -9.58
N PRO A 290 -4.89 -4.14 -10.68
CA PRO A 290 -3.59 -4.14 -11.37
C PRO A 290 -2.49 -3.31 -10.69
N TRP A 291 -2.84 -2.49 -9.69
CA TRP A 291 -1.90 -1.65 -8.94
C TRP A 291 -1.98 -1.97 -7.44
N PRO A 292 -1.00 -1.53 -6.62
CA PRO A 292 -1.07 -1.71 -5.18
C PRO A 292 -2.39 -1.23 -4.60
N VAL A 293 -3.08 -2.11 -3.87
CA VAL A 293 -4.28 -1.76 -3.13
C VAL A 293 -3.85 -1.06 -1.83
N THR A 294 -4.27 0.18 -1.66
CA THR A 294 -3.84 1.01 -0.52
C THR A 294 -4.92 1.13 0.55
N SER A 295 -6.17 0.79 0.26
CA SER A 295 -7.29 0.94 1.19
C SER A 295 -8.35 -0.12 0.95
N LEU A 296 -8.94 -0.63 2.03
CA LEU A 296 -10.13 -1.47 2.04
C LEU A 296 -11.20 -0.85 2.92
N THR A 297 -12.40 -0.65 2.39
CA THR A 297 -13.51 -0.08 3.15
C THR A 297 -14.78 -0.87 2.87
N LEU A 298 -15.42 -1.38 3.93
CA LEU A 298 -16.72 -2.02 3.81
C LEU A 298 -17.83 -0.96 3.78
N HIS A 299 -18.53 -0.87 2.65
CA HIS A 299 -19.74 -0.07 2.57
C HIS A 299 -20.90 -0.80 3.28
N GLU A 300 -21.26 -0.34 4.47
CA GLU A 300 -22.21 -1.03 5.35
C GLU A 300 -23.60 -1.20 4.71
N PRO A 301 -24.19 -0.18 4.05
CA PRO A 301 -25.53 -0.32 3.46
C PRO A 301 -25.64 -1.41 2.40
N SER A 302 -24.55 -1.73 1.68
CA SER A 302 -24.57 -2.72 0.59
C SER A 302 -23.85 -4.04 0.93
N GLY A 303 -23.04 -4.08 1.98
CA GLY A 303 -22.19 -5.22 2.33
C GLY A 303 -21.01 -5.46 1.37
N ILE A 304 -20.73 -4.50 0.47
CA ILE A 304 -19.69 -4.57 -0.55
C ILE A 304 -18.44 -3.85 -0.06
N THR A 305 -17.28 -4.49 -0.22
CA THR A 305 -15.98 -3.87 0.06
C THR A 305 -15.49 -3.09 -1.16
N VAL A 306 -14.97 -1.89 -0.92
CA VAL A 306 -14.27 -1.05 -1.90
C VAL A 306 -12.77 -1.14 -1.66
N ALA A 307 -12.01 -1.36 -2.74
CA ALA A 307 -10.56 -1.22 -2.77
C ALA A 307 -10.17 0.07 -3.50
N LEU A 308 -9.25 0.85 -2.93
CA LEU A 308 -8.63 1.97 -3.66
C LEU A 308 -7.22 1.63 -4.11
N MET A 309 -6.85 2.19 -5.26
CA MET A 309 -5.55 2.07 -5.89
C MET A 309 -5.15 3.41 -6.52
N LYS A 310 -3.85 3.66 -6.62
CA LYS A 310 -3.30 4.71 -7.48
C LYS A 310 -2.78 4.06 -8.76
N GLY A 311 -3.15 4.58 -9.93
CA GLY A 311 -2.84 3.92 -11.19
C GLY A 311 -2.86 4.81 -12.42
N ARG A 312 -2.58 4.18 -13.57
CA ARG A 312 -2.67 4.78 -14.90
C ARG A 312 -3.32 3.81 -15.88
N ARG A 313 -4.32 4.24 -16.63
CA ARG A 313 -5.04 3.39 -17.58
C ARG A 313 -5.38 4.15 -18.86
N THR A 314 -5.12 3.53 -20.00
CA THR A 314 -5.62 4.00 -21.30
C THR A 314 -7.07 3.56 -21.48
N GLY A 315 -7.96 4.53 -21.69
CA GLY A 315 -9.37 4.28 -21.98
C GLY A 315 -9.59 3.72 -23.39
N THR A 316 -10.82 3.31 -23.69
CA THR A 316 -11.23 2.86 -25.04
C THR A 316 -11.18 3.98 -26.08
N ASP A 317 -11.19 5.22 -25.62
CA ASP A 317 -10.98 6.44 -26.42
C ASP A 317 -9.49 6.69 -26.75
N GLY A 318 -8.58 5.82 -26.30
CA GLY A 318 -7.14 5.96 -26.50
C GLY A 318 -6.47 6.98 -25.57
N VAL A 319 -7.23 7.60 -24.65
CA VAL A 319 -6.71 8.62 -23.72
C VAL A 319 -6.20 7.93 -22.46
N GLU A 320 -4.92 8.15 -22.12
CA GLU A 320 -4.37 7.75 -20.83
C GLU A 320 -4.88 8.68 -19.72
N ARG A 321 -5.38 8.07 -18.65
CA ARG A 321 -5.78 8.78 -17.42
C ARG A 321 -4.98 8.25 -16.24
N THR A 322 -4.57 9.15 -15.37
CA THR A 322 -3.86 8.87 -14.12
C THR A 322 -4.72 9.29 -12.94
N GLY A 323 -4.50 8.68 -11.77
CA GLY A 323 -5.09 9.13 -10.51
C GLY A 323 -5.56 7.98 -9.62
N VAL A 324 -6.72 8.15 -8.99
CA VAL A 324 -7.30 7.17 -8.07
C VAL A 324 -8.31 6.30 -8.81
N PHE A 325 -8.09 4.99 -8.72
CA PHE A 325 -8.98 3.96 -9.23
C PHE A 325 -9.57 3.16 -8.07
N TYR A 326 -10.73 2.54 -8.31
CA TYR A 326 -11.38 1.67 -7.34
C TYR A 326 -11.93 0.40 -7.98
N ALA A 327 -12.06 -0.64 -7.15
CA ALA A 327 -12.72 -1.89 -7.47
C ALA A 327 -13.64 -2.30 -6.31
N THR A 328 -14.62 -3.15 -6.58
CA THR A 328 -15.57 -3.64 -5.56
C THR A 328 -15.57 -5.16 -5.47
N SER A 329 -15.81 -5.68 -4.26
CA SER A 329 -15.91 -7.12 -4.02
C SER A 329 -16.91 -7.44 -2.92
N ARG A 330 -17.52 -8.63 -3.01
CA ARG A 330 -18.39 -9.19 -1.97
C ARG A 330 -17.67 -10.17 -1.03
N ASP A 331 -16.55 -10.72 -1.48
CA ASP A 331 -15.86 -11.85 -0.83
C ASP A 331 -14.35 -11.62 -0.63
N LEU A 332 -13.83 -10.46 -1.04
CA LEU A 332 -12.41 -10.09 -1.08
C LEU A 332 -11.54 -10.90 -2.06
N ILE A 333 -12.12 -11.86 -2.79
CA ILE A 333 -11.41 -12.74 -3.72
C ILE A 333 -11.76 -12.39 -5.17
N SER A 334 -13.03 -12.14 -5.44
CA SER A 334 -13.55 -11.79 -6.76
C SER A 334 -13.82 -10.28 -6.80
N TRP A 335 -13.14 -9.57 -7.69
CA TRP A 335 -13.21 -8.11 -7.80
C TRP A 335 -13.73 -7.65 -9.16
N GLU A 336 -14.55 -6.60 -9.14
CA GLU A 336 -15.09 -5.89 -10.29
C GLU A 336 -14.44 -4.50 -10.39
N GLY A 337 -13.90 -4.14 -11.56
CA GLY A 337 -13.14 -2.90 -11.79
C GLY A 337 -11.90 -3.09 -12.69
N PRO A 338 -10.93 -2.15 -12.66
CA PRO A 338 -10.96 -0.89 -11.94
C PRO A 338 -11.74 0.21 -12.69
N ALA A 339 -12.47 1.05 -11.96
CA ALA A 339 -13.06 2.29 -12.45
C ALA A 339 -12.30 3.53 -11.92
N LEU A 340 -12.27 4.61 -12.69
CA LEU A 340 -11.64 5.87 -12.28
C LEU A 340 -12.55 6.61 -11.29
N LEU A 341 -12.00 6.99 -10.13
CA LEU A 341 -12.67 7.80 -9.11
C LEU A 341 -12.26 9.27 -9.20
N LEU A 342 -10.96 9.52 -9.32
CA LEU A 342 -10.38 10.87 -9.38
C LEU A 342 -9.26 10.87 -10.42
N GLU A 343 -9.40 11.70 -11.45
CA GLU A 343 -8.29 11.99 -12.36
C GLU A 343 -7.34 12.98 -11.70
N ALA A 344 -6.07 12.62 -11.58
CA ALA A 344 -5.04 13.44 -10.95
C ALA A 344 -3.64 12.97 -11.36
N PRO A 345 -2.65 13.88 -11.41
CA PRO A 345 -1.26 13.51 -11.63
C PRO A 345 -0.77 12.46 -10.62
N ILE A 346 0.05 11.53 -11.08
CA ILE A 346 0.80 10.60 -10.22
C ILE A 346 2.28 10.75 -10.57
N ALA A 347 3.17 10.42 -9.63
CA ALA A 347 4.61 10.53 -9.88
C ALA A 347 4.99 9.74 -11.16
N GLY A 348 5.69 10.41 -12.07
CA GLY A 348 5.91 9.93 -13.43
C GLY A 348 6.91 10.81 -14.20
N ASP A 349 6.64 11.03 -15.48
CA ASP A 349 7.53 11.78 -16.35
C ASP A 349 7.64 13.25 -15.92
N CYS A 350 8.90 13.70 -15.82
CA CYS A 350 9.37 15.03 -15.41
C CYS A 350 8.59 16.22 -15.99
N GLU A 351 7.61 16.74 -15.24
CA GLU A 351 6.95 18.03 -15.45
C GLU A 351 6.48 18.56 -14.08
N PRO A 352 6.34 19.89 -13.87
CA PRO A 352 5.82 20.41 -12.60
C PRO A 352 4.33 20.07 -12.50
N GLN A 353 4.04 18.92 -11.90
CA GLN A 353 2.70 18.43 -11.56
C GLN A 353 2.68 18.16 -10.05
N GLU A 354 1.55 18.30 -9.36
CA GLU A 354 1.44 17.97 -7.93
C GLU A 354 0.94 16.52 -7.76
N PRO A 355 1.82 15.49 -7.84
CA PRO A 355 1.36 14.12 -7.87
C PRO A 355 0.69 13.73 -6.56
N ILE A 356 -0.29 12.83 -6.69
CA ILE A 356 -0.96 12.24 -5.55
C ILE A 356 -0.38 10.86 -5.19
N ALA A 357 -0.50 10.50 -3.92
CA ALA A 357 -0.11 9.20 -3.39
C ALA A 357 -1.07 8.72 -2.30
N TYR A 358 -1.01 7.43 -1.98
CA TYR A 358 -1.64 6.83 -0.81
C TYR A 358 -3.15 7.12 -0.65
N PRO A 359 -3.99 6.88 -1.67
CA PRO A 359 -5.42 7.13 -1.54
C PRO A 359 -6.07 6.19 -0.51
N ALA A 360 -6.99 6.72 0.30
CA ALA A 360 -7.82 5.95 1.23
C ALA A 360 -9.24 6.50 1.33
N LEU A 361 -10.21 5.60 1.53
CA LEU A 361 -11.57 5.97 1.95
C LEU A 361 -11.69 5.84 3.47
N VAL A 362 -12.10 6.92 4.13
CA VAL A 362 -12.34 6.93 5.58
C VAL A 362 -13.60 7.72 5.86
N ASP A 363 -14.51 7.17 6.67
CA ASP A 363 -15.77 7.84 7.02
C ASP A 363 -15.72 8.42 8.45
N PRO A 364 -15.70 9.76 8.62
CA PRO A 364 -15.74 10.38 9.94
C PRO A 364 -16.96 10.02 10.78
N LYS A 365 -18.04 9.52 10.16
CA LYS A 365 -19.28 9.10 10.81
C LYS A 365 -19.33 7.59 11.09
N SER A 366 -18.30 6.83 10.66
CA SER A 366 -18.24 5.39 10.90
C SER A 366 -18.30 5.07 12.39
N ALA A 367 -19.18 4.15 12.77
CA ALA A 367 -19.26 3.62 14.12
C ALA A 367 -18.18 2.55 14.38
N ASP A 368 -17.56 1.97 13.34
CA ASP A 368 -16.43 1.05 13.50
C ASP A 368 -15.24 1.76 14.14
N ARG A 369 -14.80 1.20 15.27
CA ARG A 369 -13.65 1.68 16.04
C ARG A 369 -12.41 1.88 15.18
N ASN A 370 -12.22 1.08 14.12
CA ASN A 370 -11.04 1.11 13.27
C ASN A 370 -11.27 1.81 11.91
N PHE A 371 -12.42 2.46 11.74
CA PHE A 371 -12.80 3.16 10.51
C PHE A 371 -12.65 2.30 9.23
N GLY A 372 -12.80 0.97 9.35
CA GLY A 372 -12.81 0.03 8.24
C GLY A 372 -14.16 -0.05 7.51
N THR A 373 -15.19 0.61 8.05
CA THR A 373 -16.53 0.70 7.46
C THR A 373 -16.91 2.12 7.08
N ALA A 374 -17.82 2.27 6.13
CA ALA A 374 -18.37 3.55 5.70
C ALA A 374 -19.84 3.46 5.33
N GLY A 375 -20.56 4.58 5.49
CA GLY A 375 -21.86 4.81 4.87
C GLY A 375 -21.73 5.41 3.46
N ASP A 376 -22.76 6.12 3.03
CA ASP A 376 -22.85 6.65 1.65
C ASP A 376 -21.94 7.84 1.37
N THR A 377 -21.35 8.48 2.39
CA THR A 377 -20.58 9.72 2.23
C THR A 377 -19.20 9.69 2.93
N PRO A 378 -18.32 8.73 2.60
CA PRO A 378 -16.97 8.73 3.14
C PRO A 378 -16.14 9.89 2.53
N LEU A 379 -14.99 10.14 3.14
CA LEU A 379 -13.97 11.03 2.59
C LEU A 379 -12.97 10.20 1.79
N LEU A 380 -12.65 10.68 0.59
CA LEU A 380 -11.41 10.30 -0.09
C LEU A 380 -10.28 11.15 0.49
N THR A 381 -9.27 10.50 1.03
CA THR A 381 -8.01 11.13 1.46
C THR A 381 -6.87 10.68 0.57
N PHE A 382 -5.88 11.54 0.34
CA PHE A 382 -4.65 11.22 -0.38
C PHE A 382 -3.55 12.22 -0.01
N VAL A 383 -2.31 11.79 -0.17
CA VAL A 383 -1.15 12.68 -0.07
C VAL A 383 -0.98 13.45 -1.37
N ARG A 384 -0.73 14.75 -1.29
CA ARG A 384 -0.31 15.59 -2.42
C ARG A 384 1.11 16.07 -2.20
N ILE A 385 1.96 15.86 -3.19
CA ILE A 385 3.38 16.21 -3.12
C ILE A 385 3.60 17.46 -3.97
N ARG A 386 4.23 18.49 -3.39
CA ARG A 386 4.69 19.66 -4.13
C ARG A 386 6.11 19.41 -4.64
N PRO A 387 6.34 19.18 -5.95
CA PRO A 387 7.68 18.89 -6.45
C PRO A 387 8.54 20.15 -6.57
N ASP A 388 9.86 19.97 -6.64
CA ASP A 388 10.81 20.96 -7.13
C ASP A 388 11.42 20.46 -8.44
N GLY A 389 10.91 20.95 -9.58
CA GLY A 389 11.18 20.37 -10.88
C GLY A 389 10.71 18.91 -10.94
N CYS A 390 11.63 17.97 -11.16
CA CYS A 390 11.33 16.53 -11.12
C CYS A 390 11.51 15.90 -9.73
N ALA A 391 12.02 16.66 -8.75
CA ALA A 391 12.34 16.13 -7.45
C ALA A 391 11.08 16.04 -6.58
N LEU A 392 10.80 14.85 -6.03
CA LEU A 392 9.87 14.74 -4.92
C LEU A 392 10.49 15.45 -3.72
N THR A 393 9.72 16.31 -3.08
CA THR A 393 10.17 17.06 -1.92
C THR A 393 9.54 16.52 -0.65
N PRO A 394 10.00 16.99 0.52
CA PRO A 394 9.31 16.74 1.78
C PRO A 394 7.98 17.49 1.90
N ASP A 395 7.70 18.47 1.05
CA ASP A 395 6.45 19.24 1.11
C ASP A 395 5.28 18.39 0.61
N ARG A 396 4.60 17.74 1.58
CA ARG A 396 3.57 16.73 1.34
C ARG A 396 2.37 16.95 2.25
N ASP A 397 1.28 17.42 1.68
CA ASP A 397 0.03 17.65 2.40
C ASP A 397 -0.86 16.41 2.36
N VAL A 398 -1.75 16.26 3.35
CA VAL A 398 -2.86 15.30 3.24
C VAL A 398 -4.12 16.06 2.88
N VAL A 399 -4.65 15.74 1.70
CA VAL A 399 -5.86 16.33 1.14
C VAL A 399 -7.04 15.38 1.37
N MET A 400 -8.21 15.95 1.62
CA MET A 400 -9.48 15.23 1.70
C MET A 400 -10.54 15.83 0.78
N ARG A 401 -11.39 14.98 0.22
CA ARG A 401 -12.56 15.35 -0.58
C ARG A 401 -13.77 14.50 -0.18
N GLU A 402 -14.94 15.10 -0.18
CA GLU A 402 -16.19 14.37 0.04
C GLU A 402 -16.52 13.49 -1.16
N THR A 403 -16.97 12.27 -0.88
CA THR A 403 -17.47 11.35 -1.89
C THR A 403 -18.92 10.97 -1.65
N ARG A 404 -19.55 10.42 -2.68
CA ARG A 404 -20.84 9.77 -2.58
C ARG A 404 -20.74 8.37 -3.16
N ILE A 405 -21.18 7.37 -2.40
CA ILE A 405 -21.33 5.99 -2.84
C ILE A 405 -22.81 5.77 -3.18
N VAL A 406 -23.07 5.26 -4.37
CA VAL A 406 -24.41 4.87 -4.81
C VAL A 406 -24.36 3.50 -5.49
N PRO A 407 -25.47 2.76 -5.56
CA PRO A 407 -25.54 1.56 -6.39
C PRO A 407 -25.15 1.88 -7.85
N ALA A 408 -24.38 0.99 -8.48
CA ALA A 408 -24.12 1.13 -9.91
C ALA A 408 -25.45 0.95 -10.70
N PRO A 409 -25.66 1.71 -11.79
CA PRO A 409 -26.73 1.42 -12.73
C PRO A 409 -26.58 -0.02 -13.23
N ARG A 410 -27.67 -0.79 -13.19
CA ARG A 410 -27.69 -2.14 -13.78
C ARG A 410 -27.73 -2.09 -15.29
#